data_AF-A0A3S0DE55-F1
#
_entry.id   AF-A0A3S0DE55-F1
#
_cell.length_a   1.000
_cell.length_b   1.000
_cell.length_c   1.000
_cell.angle_alpha   90.00
_cell.angle_beta   90.00
_cell.angle_gamma   90.00
#
_symmetry.space_group_name_H-M   'P 1'
#
loop_
_entity.id
_entity.type
_entity.pdbx_description
1 polymer ?
#
loop_
_entity_poly.entity_id
_entity_poly.type
_entity_poly.pdbx_seq_one_letter_code
_entity_poly.pdbx_strand_id
1 'polypeptide(L)'
;MALYPWQQQAWQQLNLSRQQWPHAVLLSGPQGTGKLDFALQLAQSLLCETPHADYAPCGSCPSCTWFAAGTHPDFREITPRSDDDKEDEKPDSKKRVVQQINIKQV
;
A
#
# COMPACT_ATOMS: atom_id res chain seq x y z
N MET A 1 -0.95 -3.14 11.18
CA MET A 1 -0.03 -4.15 10.62
C MET A 1 1.39 -3.81 11.06
N ALA A 2 2.27 -4.81 11.20
CA ALA A 2 3.67 -4.58 11.59
C ALA A 2 4.60 -4.79 10.38
N LEU A 3 5.70 -4.03 10.32
CA LEU A 3 6.75 -4.22 9.33
C LEU A 3 7.44 -5.58 9.54
N TYR A 4 7.71 -6.30 8.45
CA TYR A 4 8.45 -7.55 8.53
C TYR A 4 9.95 -7.28 8.78
N PRO A 5 10.68 -8.18 9.46
CA PRO A 5 12.09 -7.96 9.79
C PRO A 5 12.98 -7.67 8.57
N TRP A 6 12.75 -8.36 7.45
CA TRP A 6 13.48 -8.16 6.21
C TRP A 6 13.15 -6.85 5.47
N GLN A 7 12.10 -6.14 5.88
CA GLN A 7 11.70 -4.85 5.29
C GLN A 7 12.26 -3.65 6.05
N GLN A 8 12.86 -3.84 7.23
CA GLN A 8 13.35 -2.76 8.08
C GLN A 8 14.41 -1.90 7.38
N GLN A 9 15.32 -2.52 6.62
CA GLN A 9 16.34 -1.78 5.88
C GLN A 9 15.72 -0.87 4.81
N ALA A 10 14.75 -1.38 4.04
CA ALA A 10 14.06 -0.60 3.02
C ALA A 10 13.23 0.54 3.66
N TRP A 11 12.60 0.28 4.81
CA TRP A 11 11.87 1.28 5.58
C TRP A 11 12.76 2.45 6.01
N GLN A 12 13.93 2.15 6.58
CA GLN A 12 14.87 3.18 7.00
C GLN A 12 15.37 4.00 5.81
N GLN A 13 15.74 3.36 4.71
CA GLN A 13 16.21 4.05 3.51
C GLN A 13 15.18 5.04 2.95
N LEU A 14 13.91 4.64 2.86
CA LEU A 14 12.84 5.51 2.36
C LEU A 14 12.48 6.64 3.33
N ASN A 15 12.60 6.40 4.64
CA ASN A 15 12.27 7.44 5.62
C ASN A 15 13.40 8.46 5.83
N LEU A 16 14.66 8.06 5.66
CA LEU A 16 15.77 9.01 5.68
C LEU A 16 15.69 10.04 4.55
N SER A 17 15.09 9.67 3.42
CA SER A 17 14.86 10.58 2.29
C SER A 17 13.57 11.39 2.40
N ARG A 18 12.88 11.45 3.56
CA ARG A 18 11.59 12.17 3.80
C ARG A 18 11.50 13.57 3.20
N GLN A 19 12.59 14.32 3.24
CA GLN A 19 12.63 15.68 2.70
C GLN A 19 12.69 15.74 1.16
N GLN A 20 13.12 14.66 0.51
CA GLN A 20 13.33 14.53 -0.94
C GLN A 20 12.57 13.31 -1.48
N TRP A 21 11.29 13.17 -1.12
CA TRP A 21 10.51 12.02 -1.56
C TRP A 21 10.28 12.02 -3.07
N PRO A 22 10.53 10.88 -3.75
CA PRO A 22 10.15 10.74 -5.13
C PRO A 22 8.62 10.71 -5.26
N HIS A 23 8.11 11.24 -6.37
CA HIS A 23 6.68 11.26 -6.69
C HIS A 23 6.11 9.87 -6.99
N ALA A 24 6.97 8.89 -7.27
CA ALA A 24 6.60 7.50 -7.51
C ALA A 24 7.67 6.55 -6.97
N VAL A 25 7.24 5.50 -6.27
CA VAL A 25 8.10 4.43 -5.76
C VAL A 25 7.62 3.10 -6.33
N LEU A 26 8.54 2.32 -6.90
CA LEU A 26 8.28 0.96 -7.37
C LEU A 26 8.80 -0.05 -6.34
N LEU A 27 7.89 -0.84 -5.76
CA LEU A 27 8.26 -1.96 -4.89
C LEU A 27 8.35 -3.24 -5.71
N SER A 28 9.56 -3.81 -5.79
CA SER A 28 9.84 -5.04 -6.52
C SER A 28 10.39 -6.13 -5.62
N GLY A 29 10.07 -7.38 -5.93
CA GLY A 29 10.53 -8.55 -5.19
C GLY A 29 9.64 -9.77 -5.40
N PRO A 30 10.02 -10.94 -4.86
CA PRO A 30 9.26 -12.17 -4.97
C PRO A 30 7.82 -12.05 -4.44
N GLN A 31 6.95 -12.95 -4.89
CA GLN A 31 5.61 -13.10 -4.29
C GLN A 31 5.76 -13.60 -2.84
N GLY A 32 4.92 -13.11 -1.94
CA GLY A 32 4.95 -13.49 -0.52
C GLY A 32 5.88 -12.65 0.37
N THR A 33 6.66 -11.71 -0.18
CA THR A 33 7.53 -10.82 0.62
C THR A 33 6.77 -9.72 1.40
N GLY A 34 5.43 -9.66 1.31
CA GLY A 34 4.61 -8.66 2.00
C GLY A 34 4.69 -7.26 1.37
N LYS A 35 4.83 -7.15 0.04
CA LYS A 35 4.97 -5.86 -0.66
C LYS A 35 3.75 -4.95 -0.50
N LEU A 36 2.56 -5.54 -0.54
CA LEU A 36 1.31 -4.81 -0.36
C LEU A 36 1.19 -4.27 1.07
N ASP A 37 1.49 -5.10 2.08
CA ASP A 37 1.51 -4.67 3.48
C ASP A 37 2.51 -3.55 3.73
N PHE A 38 3.71 -3.63 3.13
CA PHE A 38 4.71 -2.57 3.19
C PHE A 38 4.20 -1.28 2.55
N ALA A 39 3.56 -1.36 1.37
CA ALA A 39 3.00 -0.20 0.68
C ALA A 39 1.90 0.48 1.51
N LEU A 40 1.00 -0.30 2.11
CA LEU A 40 -0.08 0.20 2.97
C LEU A 40 0.48 0.87 4.23
N GLN A 41 1.45 0.22 4.89
CA GLN A 41 2.11 0.79 6.08
C GLN A 41 2.84 2.10 5.74
N LEU A 42 3.49 2.15 4.58
CA LEU A 42 4.18 3.33 4.08
C LEU A 42 3.19 4.46 3.78
N ALA A 43 2.08 4.16 3.12
CA ALA A 43 1.01 5.12 2.84
C ALA A 43 0.41 5.67 4.15
N GLN A 44 0.11 4.81 5.12
CA GLN A 44 -0.38 5.23 6.43
C GLN A 44 0.62 6.13 7.15
N SER A 45 1.91 5.80 7.09
CA SER A 45 3.00 6.61 7.67
C SER A 45 3.18 7.96 6.97
N LEU A 46 2.88 8.06 5.67
CA LEU A 46 2.94 9.32 4.92
C LEU A 46 1.78 10.26 5.28
N LEU A 47 0.60 9.69 5.49
CA LEU A 47 -0.62 10.43 5.81
C LEU A 47 -0.78 10.72 7.30
N CYS A 48 -0.04 10.02 8.16
CA CYS A 48 -0.07 10.20 9.60
C CYS A 48 0.37 11.62 10.00
N GLU A 49 -0.42 12.27 10.84
CA GLU A 49 -0.13 13.62 11.35
C GLU A 49 1.01 13.63 12.38
N THR A 50 1.09 12.58 13.19
CA THR A 50 2.02 12.47 14.32
C THR A 50 2.81 11.15 14.29
N PRO A 51 3.63 10.89 13.25
CA PRO A 51 4.40 9.66 13.18
C PRO A 51 5.40 9.56 14.34
N HIS A 52 5.69 8.33 14.76
CA HIS A 52 6.73 8.07 15.76
C HIS A 52 8.13 8.41 15.24
N ALA A 53 9.13 8.43 16.14
CA ALA A 53 10.53 8.69 15.78
C ALA A 53 11.07 7.73 14.70
N ASP A 54 10.58 6.48 14.70
CA ASP A 54 10.93 5.46 13.69
C ASP A 54 10.07 5.55 12.42
N TYR A 55 9.37 6.68 12.24
CA TYR A 55 8.41 6.95 11.16
C TYR A 55 7.20 6.01 11.14
N ALA A 56 7.03 5.14 12.13
CA ALA A 56 5.83 4.32 12.25
C ALA A 56 4.58 5.20 12.42
N PRO A 57 3.44 4.86 11.79
CA PRO A 57 2.19 5.58 12.00
C PRO A 57 1.75 5.43 13.46
N CYS A 58 1.19 6.49 14.05
CA CYS A 58 0.80 6.46 15.48
C CYS A 58 -0.41 5.59 15.77
N GLY A 59 -1.26 5.33 14.76
CA GLY A 59 -2.46 4.53 14.90
C GLY A 59 -3.62 5.18 15.67
N SER A 60 -3.42 6.39 16.22
CA SER A 60 -4.39 7.07 17.08
C SER A 60 -4.87 8.43 16.56
N CYS A 61 -4.19 9.01 15.58
CA CYS A 61 -4.65 10.27 14.97
C CYS A 61 -5.89 10.06 14.08
N PRO A 62 -6.65 11.15 13.76
CA PRO A 62 -7.82 11.06 12.89
C PRO A 62 -7.50 10.45 11.52
N SER A 63 -6.39 10.86 10.91
CA SER A 63 -5.88 10.29 9.66
C SER A 63 -5.64 8.76 9.77
N CYS A 64 -4.94 8.30 10.81
CA CYS A 64 -4.73 6.85 11.01
C CYS A 64 -6.04 6.09 11.22
N THR A 65 -7.03 6.72 11.86
CA THR A 65 -8.35 6.13 12.10
C THR A 65 -9.13 5.98 10.80
N TRP A 66 -9.15 7.02 9.95
CA TRP A 66 -9.77 6.95 8.62
C TRP A 66 -9.08 5.93 7.73
N PHE A 67 -7.74 5.87 7.77
CA PHE A 67 -6.98 4.88 7.02
C PHE A 67 -7.33 3.45 7.46
N ALA A 68 -7.46 3.21 8.77
CA ALA A 68 -7.86 1.90 9.30
C ALA A 68 -9.32 1.54 8.98
N ALA A 69 -10.21 2.53 8.89
CA ALA A 69 -11.60 2.37 8.46
C ALA A 69 -11.74 2.21 6.93
N GLY A 70 -10.68 2.50 6.19
CA GLY A 70 -10.73 2.59 4.74
C GLY A 70 -11.67 3.68 4.25
N THR A 71 -11.57 4.87 4.83
CA THR A 71 -12.30 6.07 4.39
C THR A 71 -11.41 7.33 4.33
N HIS A 72 -10.08 7.18 4.16
CA HIS A 72 -9.16 8.30 4.12
C HIS A 72 -9.28 9.09 2.80
N PRO A 73 -9.58 10.40 2.86
CA PRO A 73 -9.86 11.20 1.66
C PRO A 73 -8.68 11.30 0.67
N ASP A 74 -7.45 11.33 1.21
CA ASP A 74 -6.22 11.43 0.41
C ASP A 74 -5.59 10.07 0.05
N PHE A 75 -6.23 8.95 0.39
CA PHE A 75 -5.74 7.62 0.03
C PHE A 75 -6.65 6.98 -1.04
N ARG A 76 -6.03 6.39 -2.05
CA ARG A 76 -6.73 5.66 -3.10
C ARG A 76 -6.01 4.38 -3.43
N GLU A 77 -6.70 3.26 -3.30
CA GLU A 77 -6.20 1.97 -3.75
C GLU A 77 -6.67 1.74 -5.19
N ILE A 78 -5.71 1.59 -6.10
CA ILE A 78 -5.99 1.31 -7.51
C ILE A 78 -5.66 -0.16 -7.76
N THR A 79 -6.69 -0.95 -8.06
CA THR A 79 -6.53 -2.37 -8.38
C THR A 79 -7.09 -2.66 -9.77
N PRO A 80 -6.50 -3.61 -10.51
CA PRO A 80 -7.12 -4.09 -11.74
C PRO A 80 -8.50 -4.66 -11.39
N ARG A 81 -9.51 -4.35 -12.21
CA ARG A 81 -10.80 -5.02 -12.09
C ARG A 81 -10.59 -6.48 -12.48
N SER A 82 -10.82 -7.41 -11.55
CA SER A 82 -10.98 -8.82 -11.90
C SER A 82 -12.45 -9.08 -12.17
N ASP A 83 -12.74 -9.78 -13.27
CA ASP A 83 -14.08 -10.23 -13.64
C ASP A 83 -14.52 -11.43 -12.76
N ASP A 84 -14.28 -11.38 -11.45
CA ASP A 84 -14.60 -12.47 -10.51
C ASP A 84 -16.06 -12.38 -9.99
N ASP A 85 -16.96 -11.73 -10.72
CA ASP A 85 -18.41 -11.93 -10.58
C ASP A 85 -18.89 -13.15 -11.40
N LYS A 86 -17.97 -13.93 -11.99
CA LYS A 86 -18.28 -15.23 -12.61
C LYS A 86 -17.51 -16.35 -11.93
N GLU A 87 -18.28 -17.16 -11.20
CA GLU A 87 -17.87 -18.46 -10.67
C GLU A 87 -17.15 -19.29 -11.74
N ASP A 88 -16.02 -19.87 -11.34
CA ASP A 88 -15.34 -21.03 -11.91
C ASP A 88 -15.12 -21.11 -13.43
N GLU A 89 -13.99 -20.58 -13.94
CA GLU A 89 -13.31 -21.26 -15.06
C GLU A 89 -11.78 -21.03 -15.12
N LYS A 90 -11.07 -22.12 -15.43
CA LYS A 90 -9.60 -22.32 -15.41
C LYS A 90 -8.81 -21.25 -16.20
N PRO A 91 -7.58 -20.86 -15.78
CA PRO A 91 -6.81 -19.87 -16.53
C PRO A 91 -6.05 -20.52 -17.71
N ASP A 92 -6.57 -20.34 -18.92
CA ASP A 92 -5.78 -20.42 -20.17
C ASP A 92 -4.77 -19.24 -20.21
N SER A 93 -3.53 -19.53 -20.63
CA SER A 93 -2.35 -18.65 -20.51
C SER A 93 -2.29 -17.47 -21.47
N LYS A 94 -3.41 -16.82 -21.78
CA LYS A 94 -3.44 -15.63 -22.64
C LYS A 94 -3.32 -14.37 -21.81
N LYS A 95 -2.40 -13.47 -22.21
CA LYS A 95 -2.20 -12.12 -21.65
C LYS A 95 -3.56 -11.45 -21.42
N ARG A 96 -3.99 -11.38 -20.16
CA ARG A 96 -5.22 -10.69 -19.77
C ARG A 96 -4.95 -9.19 -19.84
N VAL A 97 -5.39 -8.56 -20.93
CA VAL A 97 -5.38 -7.10 -21.06
C VAL A 97 -6.51 -6.58 -20.18
N VAL A 98 -6.17 -6.04 -19.01
CA VAL A 98 -7.15 -5.44 -18.12
C VAL A 98 -7.58 -4.10 -18.71
N GLN A 99 -8.84 -3.99 -19.12
CA GLN A 99 -9.38 -2.79 -19.78
C GLN A 99 -9.93 -1.74 -18.80
N GLN A 100 -10.05 -2.07 -17.51
CA GLN A 100 -10.67 -1.22 -16.50
C GLN A 100 -9.94 -1.32 -15.14
N ILE A 101 -9.79 -0.18 -14.46
CA ILE A 101 -9.23 -0.08 -13.11
C ILE A 101 -10.35 0.21 -12.10
N ASN A 102 -10.27 -0.41 -10.92
CA ASN A 102 -11.08 -0.03 -9.77
C ASN A 102 -10.28 0.98 -8.95
N ILE A 103 -10.88 2.15 -8.70
CA ILE A 103 -10.35 3.13 -7.76
C ILE A 103 -11.21 3.04 -6.52
N LYS A 104 -10.68 2.39 -5.48
CA LYS A 104 -11.32 2.39 -4.16
C LYS A 104 -10.81 3.62 -3.42
N GLN A 105 -11.74 4.49 -3.04
CA GLN A 105 -11.46 5.43 -1.96
C GLN A 105 -11.55 4.59 -0.69
N VAL A 106 -10.36 4.26 -0.18
CA VAL A 106 -10.16 3.57 1.10
C VAL A 106 -9.90 4.71 2.09
#